data_AF-A0A0C9ZET8-F1
#
_entry.id   AF-A0A0C9ZET8-F1
#
_cell.length_a   1.000
_cell.length_b   1.000
_cell.length_c   1.000
_cell.angle_alpha   90.00
_cell.angle_beta   90.00
_cell.angle_gamma   90.00
#
_symmetry.space_group_name_H-M   'P 1'
#
loop_
_entity.id
_entity.type
_entity.pdbx_description
1 polymer ?
#
loop_
_entity_poly.entity_id
_entity_poly.type
_entity_poly.pdbx_seq_one_letter_code
_entity_poly.pdbx_strand_id
1 'polypeptide(L)'
;MSVDHEWKHMCPLHGPDIKWNRATAIVALADELRIPNLPDLVRAFLIGQLYPEDTRNPTEIPYLEYPRYEGRISIYNLAISMFYAPSDPSGIGGMRREYIRAAPTWRQNGPRYDCAFVITDPGLQGMHGMDIARMLCFFSFKSEGICYPCAVVQWFDHVGDEPDEATRMWMVWPSFTHDHQRNLAIIHVDTIFHAAHLIPIYGRDFVPPEIAPCHSYDAFNGFYVNKFVDHHAFEIAY
;
A
#
# COMPACT_ATOMS: atom_id res chain seq x y z
N MET A 1 -13.95 -20.42 2.44
CA MET A 1 -14.84 -20.04 1.31
C MET A 1 -13.96 -19.45 0.23
N SER A 2 -14.03 -19.99 -0.98
CA SER A 2 -13.29 -19.46 -2.13
C SER A 2 -13.84 -18.08 -2.46
N VAL A 3 -13.05 -17.03 -2.23
CA VAL A 3 -13.38 -15.68 -2.69
C VAL A 3 -12.95 -15.63 -4.16
N ASP A 4 -13.92 -15.76 -5.05
CA ASP A 4 -13.68 -15.67 -6.49
C ASP A 4 -13.22 -14.25 -6.86
N HIS A 5 -11.97 -14.20 -7.34
CA HIS A 5 -11.25 -13.16 -8.08
C HIS A 5 -11.54 -11.69 -7.76
N GLU A 6 -10.70 -11.13 -6.88
CA GLU A 6 -10.44 -9.70 -6.85
C GLU A 6 -9.63 -9.28 -8.07
N TRP A 7 -10.18 -8.38 -8.91
CA TRP A 7 -9.45 -7.82 -10.03
C TRP A 7 -8.93 -6.43 -9.66
N LYS A 8 -7.62 -6.24 -9.76
CA LYS A 8 -6.97 -4.95 -9.45
C LYS A 8 -6.47 -4.30 -10.70
N HIS A 9 -6.90 -3.06 -10.88
CA HIS A 9 -6.50 -2.25 -12.01
C HIS A 9 -6.12 -0.84 -11.54
N MET A 10 -4.99 -0.35 -12.02
CA MET A 10 -4.60 1.05 -11.82
C MET A 10 -5.37 1.93 -12.80
N CYS A 11 -5.77 3.12 -12.35
CA CYS A 11 -6.46 4.08 -13.21
C CYS A 11 -5.90 5.50 -13.05
N PRO A 12 -5.63 6.19 -14.17
CA PRO A 12 -5.25 7.59 -14.11
C PRO A 12 -6.48 8.43 -13.73
N LEU A 13 -6.33 9.31 -12.74
CA LEU A 13 -7.36 10.31 -12.44
C LEU A 13 -7.37 11.38 -13.53
N HIS A 14 -8.50 11.56 -14.20
CA HIS A 14 -8.77 12.73 -15.06
C HIS A 14 -9.51 13.77 -14.21
N GLY A 15 -8.75 14.65 -13.55
CA GLY A 15 -9.26 15.91 -12.97
C GLY A 15 -8.98 17.07 -13.94
N PRO A 16 -9.63 18.25 -13.76
CA PRO A 16 -9.46 19.37 -14.68
C PRO A 16 -7.99 19.76 -14.80
N ASP A 17 -7.56 19.98 -16.05
CA ASP A 17 -6.19 20.18 -16.53
C ASP A 17 -5.24 20.92 -15.57
N ILE A 18 -4.63 20.19 -14.65
CA ILE A 18 -3.31 20.52 -14.12
C ILE A 18 -2.40 19.42 -14.63
N LYS A 19 -1.77 19.67 -15.79
CA LYS A 19 -0.67 18.85 -16.31
C LYS A 19 0.49 18.92 -15.32
N TRP A 20 0.50 18.02 -14.35
CA TRP A 20 1.73 17.70 -13.66
C TRP A 20 2.65 17.01 -14.66
N ASN A 21 3.87 17.52 -14.83
CA ASN A 21 4.98 16.72 -15.34
C ASN A 21 5.28 15.64 -14.29
N ARG A 22 4.42 14.62 -14.20
CA ARG A 22 4.63 13.45 -13.33
C ARG A 22 5.92 12.78 -13.75
N ALA A 23 6.64 12.23 -12.77
CA ALA A 23 7.86 11.50 -13.07
C ALA A 23 7.64 10.42 -14.15
N THR A 24 8.51 10.41 -15.17
CA THR A 24 8.49 9.42 -16.26
C THR A 24 9.61 8.40 -16.14
N ALA A 25 10.44 8.50 -15.10
CA ALA A 25 11.55 7.60 -14.79
C ALA A 25 11.66 7.42 -13.27
N ILE A 26 12.29 6.34 -12.81
CA ILE A 26 12.40 6.01 -11.39
C ILE A 26 13.16 7.06 -10.59
N VAL A 27 14.24 7.63 -11.14
CA VAL A 27 15.00 8.70 -10.46
C VAL A 27 14.14 9.94 -10.24
N ALA A 28 13.37 10.36 -11.24
CA ALA A 28 12.45 11.49 -11.08
C ALA A 28 11.35 11.19 -10.05
N LEU A 29 10.89 9.93 -9.95
CA LEU A 29 9.90 9.53 -8.96
C LEU A 29 10.51 9.51 -7.55
N ALA A 30 11.78 9.13 -7.42
CA ALA A 30 12.54 9.18 -6.18
C ALA A 30 12.58 10.61 -5.62
N ASP A 31 12.87 11.58 -6.49
CA ASP A 31 12.87 13.01 -6.14
C ASP A 31 11.47 13.50 -5.77
N GLU A 32 10.44 13.13 -6.56
CA GLU A 32 9.05 13.52 -6.33
C GLU A 32 8.52 13.03 -4.97
N LEU A 33 8.83 11.79 -4.61
CA LEU A 33 8.41 11.18 -3.33
C LEU A 33 9.36 11.47 -2.16
N ARG A 34 10.54 12.04 -2.43
CA ARG A 34 11.65 12.20 -1.47
C ARG A 34 12.13 10.85 -0.88
N ILE A 35 12.26 9.84 -1.74
CA ILE A 35 12.73 8.49 -1.42
C ILE A 35 14.00 8.22 -2.23
N PRO A 36 15.18 8.64 -1.77
CA PRO A 36 16.41 8.58 -2.57
C PRO A 36 16.85 7.15 -2.94
N ASN A 37 16.48 6.15 -2.13
CA ASN A 37 16.76 4.73 -2.37
C ASN A 37 15.69 4.02 -3.23
N LEU A 38 14.70 4.74 -3.78
CA LEU A 38 13.66 4.15 -4.64
C LEU A 38 14.22 3.31 -5.81
N PRO A 39 15.30 3.70 -6.51
CA PRO A 39 15.90 2.86 -7.55
C PRO A 39 16.34 1.48 -7.04
N ASP A 40 16.82 1.40 -5.79
CA ASP A 40 17.25 0.15 -5.18
C ASP A 40 16.06 -0.71 -4.74
N LEU A 41 14.97 -0.09 -4.28
CA LEU A 41 13.72 -0.79 -3.97
C LEU A 41 13.10 -1.41 -5.23
N VAL A 42 13.09 -0.70 -6.36
CA VAL A 42 12.60 -1.21 -7.65
C VAL A 42 13.47 -2.36 -8.16
N ARG A 43 14.79 -2.23 -8.00
CA ARG A 43 15.73 -3.31 -8.33
C ARG A 43 15.48 -4.55 -7.48
N ALA A 44 15.35 -4.40 -6.16
CA ALA A 44 15.07 -5.49 -5.25
C ALA A 44 13.76 -6.22 -5.59
N PHE A 45 12.71 -5.46 -5.90
CA PHE A 45 11.45 -6.00 -6.39
C PHE A 45 11.63 -6.80 -7.68
N LEU A 46 12.33 -6.27 -8.68
CA LEU A 46 12.56 -6.97 -9.95
C LEU A 46 13.33 -8.28 -9.77
N ILE A 47 14.33 -8.30 -8.90
CA ILE A 47 15.08 -9.53 -8.59
C ILE A 47 14.12 -10.59 -8.03
N GLY A 48 13.28 -10.23 -7.06
CA GLY A 48 12.28 -11.15 -6.49
C GLY A 48 11.22 -11.61 -7.49
N GLN A 49 10.88 -10.81 -8.50
CA GLN A 49 9.92 -11.20 -9.55
C GLN A 49 10.55 -12.14 -10.60
N LEU A 50 11.78 -11.87 -11.02
CA LEU A 50 12.43 -12.59 -12.12
C LEU A 50 13.16 -13.86 -11.66
N TYR A 51 13.64 -13.86 -10.40
CA TYR A 51 14.48 -14.91 -9.84
C TYR A 51 13.99 -15.32 -8.45
N PRO A 52 12.79 -15.91 -8.34
CA PRO A 52 12.20 -16.27 -7.04
C PRO A 52 13.03 -17.28 -6.23
N GLU A 53 13.88 -18.07 -6.90
CA GLU A 53 14.80 -19.02 -6.26
C GLU A 53 16.05 -18.35 -5.66
N ASP A 54 16.33 -17.09 -6.01
CA ASP A 54 17.46 -16.34 -5.49
C ASP A 54 17.11 -15.71 -4.13
N THR A 55 17.43 -16.42 -3.06
CA THR A 55 17.11 -16.00 -1.69
C THR A 55 18.14 -15.02 -1.11
N ARG A 56 19.12 -14.56 -1.90
CA ARG A 56 20.11 -13.58 -1.42
C ARG A 56 19.42 -12.26 -1.12
N ASN A 57 19.93 -11.55 -0.12
CA ASN A 57 19.48 -10.20 0.15
C ASN A 57 19.76 -9.32 -1.09
N PRO A 58 18.75 -8.69 -1.72
CA PRO A 58 18.96 -7.90 -2.93
C PRO A 58 19.97 -6.76 -2.77
N THR A 59 20.14 -6.27 -1.54
CA THR A 59 21.11 -5.21 -1.19
C THR A 59 22.56 -5.69 -1.25
N GLU A 60 22.79 -6.99 -1.11
CA GLU A 60 24.13 -7.62 -1.15
C GLU A 60 24.53 -8.06 -2.56
N ILE A 61 23.56 -8.13 -3.49
CA ILE A 61 23.82 -8.56 -4.86
C ILE A 61 24.53 -7.42 -5.62
N PRO A 62 25.68 -7.68 -6.29
CA PRO A 62 26.38 -6.65 -7.06
C PRO A 62 25.50 -6.00 -8.15
N TYR A 63 25.66 -4.69 -8.34
CA TYR A 63 24.94 -3.94 -9.38
C TYR A 63 25.23 -4.42 -10.82
N LEU A 64 26.40 -5.04 -11.04
CA LEU A 64 26.78 -5.56 -12.35
C LEU A 64 25.94 -6.80 -12.73
N GLU A 65 25.48 -7.56 -11.74
CA GLU A 65 24.69 -8.78 -11.95
C GLU A 65 23.24 -8.42 -12.30
N TYR A 66 22.65 -7.50 -11.52
CA TYR A 66 21.31 -6.96 -11.78
C TYR A 66 21.37 -5.43 -11.77
N PRO A 67 21.32 -4.75 -12.92
CA PRO A 67 21.36 -3.29 -12.97
C PRO A 67 20.05 -2.66 -12.50
N ARG A 68 20.08 -1.35 -12.21
CA ARG A 68 18.88 -0.57 -11.90
C ARG A 68 18.01 -0.43 -13.16
N TYR A 69 16.70 -0.27 -12.94
CA TYR A 69 15.77 -0.01 -14.03
C TYR A 69 15.89 1.44 -14.53
N GLU A 70 16.16 1.61 -15.83
CA GLU A 70 16.31 2.93 -16.47
C GLU A 70 15.18 3.26 -17.47
N GLY A 71 14.19 2.37 -17.60
CA GLY A 71 13.08 2.56 -18.53
C GLY A 71 12.04 3.58 -18.08
N ARG A 72 11.03 3.77 -18.92
CA ARG A 72 9.91 4.68 -18.63
C ARG A 72 8.91 4.06 -17.67
N ILE A 73 8.34 4.91 -16.83
CA ILE A 73 7.22 4.54 -15.95
C ILE A 73 5.94 5.30 -16.29
N SER A 74 4.82 4.76 -15.84
CA SER A 74 3.52 5.45 -15.82
C SER A 74 3.05 5.52 -14.37
N ILE A 75 2.50 6.67 -13.96
CA ILE A 75 2.07 6.90 -12.58
C ILE A 75 0.54 7.02 -12.52
N TYR A 76 -0.04 6.49 -11.44
CA TYR A 76 -1.46 6.45 -11.18
C TYR A 76 -1.74 6.98 -9.78
N ASN A 77 -2.89 7.65 -9.61
CA ASN A 77 -3.28 8.22 -8.33
C ASN A 77 -4.16 7.28 -7.50
N LEU A 78 -4.61 6.16 -8.10
CA LEU A 78 -5.39 5.15 -7.43
C LEU A 78 -5.28 3.79 -8.11
N ALA A 79 -5.55 2.77 -7.32
CA ALA A 79 -5.91 1.43 -7.75
C ALA A 79 -7.38 1.16 -7.42
N ILE A 80 -7.98 0.24 -8.17
CA ILE A 80 -9.36 -0.19 -7.98
C ILE A 80 -9.32 -1.66 -7.59
N SER A 81 -9.95 -2.01 -6.48
CA SER A 81 -10.31 -3.40 -6.19
C SER A 81 -11.78 -3.63 -6.55
N MET A 82 -12.07 -4.75 -7.21
CA MET A 82 -13.43 -5.19 -7.47
C MET A 82 -13.63 -6.55 -6.84
N PHE A 83 -14.66 -6.70 -6.00
CA PHE A 83 -14.95 -7.93 -5.27
C PHE A 83 -16.46 -8.20 -5.25
N TYR A 84 -16.84 -9.44 -4.97
CA TYR A 84 -18.23 -9.85 -4.88
C TYR A 84 -18.73 -9.78 -3.42
N ALA A 85 -19.84 -9.09 -3.20
CA ALA A 85 -20.48 -8.88 -1.90
C ALA A 85 -22.00 -9.17 -2.01
N PRO A 86 -22.41 -10.44 -1.91
CA PRO A 86 -23.81 -10.85 -2.12
C PRO A 86 -24.79 -10.35 -1.04
N SER A 87 -24.28 -10.05 0.17
CA SER A 87 -25.06 -9.67 1.35
C SER A 87 -25.33 -8.16 1.47
N ASP A 88 -24.69 -7.33 0.65
CA ASP A 88 -24.76 -5.88 0.71
C ASP A 88 -25.66 -5.36 -0.45
N PRO A 89 -26.58 -4.39 -0.26
CA PRO A 89 -27.51 -3.98 -1.32
C PRO A 89 -26.75 -3.35 -2.51
N SER A 90 -26.45 -4.19 -3.51
CA SER A 90 -25.63 -3.85 -4.69
C SER A 90 -26.16 -4.49 -5.96
N GLY A 91 -27.07 -3.80 -6.67
CA GLY A 91 -27.41 -4.06 -8.07
C GLY A 91 -27.72 -5.52 -8.48
N ILE A 92 -27.75 -5.80 -9.79
CA ILE A 92 -28.17 -7.09 -10.36
C ILE A 92 -27.04 -8.15 -10.33
N GLY A 93 -25.92 -7.89 -9.64
CA GLY A 93 -24.76 -8.78 -9.70
C GLY A 93 -23.83 -8.82 -8.50
N GLY A 94 -24.16 -8.18 -7.37
CA GLY A 94 -23.37 -8.26 -6.12
C GLY A 94 -21.94 -7.73 -6.18
N MET A 95 -21.46 -7.25 -7.34
CA MET A 95 -20.10 -6.72 -7.49
C MET A 95 -19.97 -5.32 -6.86
N ARG A 96 -18.97 -5.18 -6.00
CA ARG A 96 -18.56 -3.94 -5.37
C ARG A 96 -17.23 -3.46 -5.97
N ARG A 97 -17.03 -2.15 -5.89
CA ARG A 97 -15.81 -1.48 -6.35
C ARG A 97 -15.30 -0.58 -5.24
N GLU A 98 -14.04 -0.77 -4.90
CA GLU A 98 -13.30 0.05 -3.97
C GLU A 98 -12.21 0.84 -4.68
N TYR A 99 -11.91 2.03 -4.16
CA TYR A 99 -10.85 2.89 -4.66
C TYR A 99 -9.81 3.10 -3.57
N ILE A 100 -8.60 2.61 -3.80
CA ILE A 100 -7.43 2.79 -2.94
C ILE A 100 -6.59 3.89 -3.56
N ARG A 101 -6.41 5.01 -2.86
CA ARG A 101 -5.77 6.22 -3.41
C ARG A 101 -4.34 6.38 -2.92
N ALA A 102 -3.49 6.82 -3.84
CA ALA A 102 -2.19 7.40 -3.57
C ALA A 102 -2.07 8.71 -4.35
N ALA A 103 -2.80 9.74 -3.90
CA ALA A 103 -2.95 11.01 -4.60
C ALA A 103 -2.18 12.11 -3.84
N PRO A 104 -1.12 12.70 -4.41
CA PRO A 104 -0.34 13.74 -3.72
C PRO A 104 -1.11 15.05 -3.52
N THR A 105 -2.18 15.26 -4.29
CA THR A 105 -3.11 16.37 -4.09
C THR A 105 -4.53 15.86 -4.17
N TRP A 106 -5.28 16.02 -3.08
CA TRP A 106 -6.68 15.65 -2.96
C TRP A 106 -7.50 16.87 -2.51
N ARG A 107 -8.58 17.17 -3.26
CA ARG A 107 -9.49 18.29 -2.98
C ARG A 107 -8.77 19.64 -2.71
N GLN A 108 -7.66 19.89 -3.41
CA GLN A 108 -6.84 21.10 -3.29
C GLN A 108 -6.27 21.38 -1.89
N ASN A 109 -6.24 20.39 -1.00
CA ASN A 109 -5.81 20.60 0.38
C ASN A 109 -4.45 19.93 0.66
N GLY A 110 -4.35 18.62 0.43
CA GLY A 110 -3.12 17.89 0.70
C GLY A 110 -3.16 16.46 0.16
N PRO A 111 -2.13 15.66 0.44
CA PRO A 111 -2.05 14.29 -0.05
C PRO A 111 -3.11 13.40 0.61
N ARG A 112 -3.55 12.39 -0.15
CA ARG A 112 -4.38 11.29 0.33
C ARG A 112 -3.72 9.97 -0.05
N TYR A 113 -3.17 9.32 0.98
CA TYR A 113 -2.51 8.03 0.92
C TYR A 113 -3.34 7.07 1.77
N ASP A 114 -4.20 6.30 1.11
CA ASP A 114 -5.06 5.31 1.76
C ASP A 114 -4.20 4.13 2.26
N CYS A 115 -4.65 3.44 3.30
CA CYS A 115 -4.02 2.20 3.78
C CYS A 115 -4.71 0.99 3.15
N ALA A 116 -4.02 -0.14 3.09
CA ALA A 116 -4.58 -1.39 2.61
C ALA A 116 -4.02 -2.59 3.38
N PHE A 117 -4.83 -3.64 3.46
CA PHE A 117 -4.38 -4.99 3.75
C PHE A 117 -3.56 -5.49 2.55
N VAL A 118 -2.40 -6.07 2.82
CA VAL A 118 -1.50 -6.64 1.81
C VAL A 118 -1.21 -8.08 2.20
N ILE A 119 -1.46 -9.02 1.29
CA ILE A 119 -1.15 -10.44 1.48
C ILE A 119 0.37 -10.60 1.53
N THR A 120 0.85 -11.15 2.65
CA THR A 120 2.27 -11.47 2.86
C THR A 120 2.50 -12.97 3.00
N ASP A 121 1.50 -13.73 3.46
CA ASP A 121 1.50 -15.20 3.43
C ASP A 121 0.10 -15.72 3.02
N PRO A 122 -0.08 -16.21 1.78
CA PRO A 122 -1.37 -16.73 1.32
C PRO A 122 -1.77 -18.07 1.97
N GLY A 123 -0.85 -18.73 2.68
CA GLY A 123 -1.12 -19.96 3.44
C GLY A 123 -1.76 -19.70 4.81
N LEU A 124 -1.69 -18.46 5.29
CA LEU A 124 -2.25 -18.04 6.57
C LEU A 124 -3.58 -17.32 6.40
N GLN A 125 -4.35 -17.30 7.49
CA GLN A 125 -5.71 -16.81 7.52
C GLN A 125 -5.82 -15.47 8.24
N GLY A 126 -6.70 -14.60 7.73
CA GLY A 126 -6.94 -13.27 8.29
C GLY A 126 -5.66 -12.44 8.37
N MET A 127 -5.49 -11.71 9.48
CA MET A 127 -4.32 -10.86 9.71
C MET A 127 -3.01 -11.63 9.91
N HIS A 128 -3.03 -12.94 10.16
CA HIS A 128 -1.77 -13.69 10.21
C HIS A 128 -1.13 -13.85 8.83
N GLY A 129 -1.91 -13.76 7.75
CA GLY A 129 -1.41 -13.82 6.37
C GLY A 129 -1.31 -12.47 5.68
N MET A 130 -1.57 -11.37 6.41
CA MET A 130 -1.65 -10.03 5.83
C MET A 130 -1.01 -9.00 6.74
N ASP A 131 -0.33 -8.04 6.12
CA ASP A 131 0.18 -6.85 6.80
C ASP A 131 -0.55 -5.59 6.33
N ILE A 132 -0.41 -4.51 7.10
CA ILE A 132 -0.97 -3.21 6.75
C ILE A 132 0.10 -2.34 6.09
N ALA A 133 -0.27 -1.67 5.00
CA ALA A 133 0.62 -0.73 4.33
C ALA A 133 -0.11 0.54 3.89
N ARG A 134 0.56 1.69 4.00
CA ARG A 134 0.11 2.97 3.45
C ARG A 134 0.60 3.11 2.01
N MET A 135 -0.32 3.36 1.08
CA MET A 135 -0.01 3.50 -0.35
C MET A 135 0.53 4.90 -0.64
N LEU A 136 1.82 5.02 -0.99
CA LEU A 136 2.47 6.31 -1.28
C LEU A 136 2.41 6.69 -2.75
N CYS A 137 2.45 5.70 -3.65
CA CYS A 137 2.36 5.92 -5.10
C CYS A 137 1.95 4.63 -5.81
N PHE A 138 1.12 4.73 -6.85
CA PHE A 138 0.92 3.64 -7.80
C PHE A 138 1.66 3.95 -9.09
N PHE A 139 2.40 2.99 -9.63
CA PHE A 139 3.10 3.17 -10.89
C PHE A 139 3.25 1.84 -11.63
N SER A 140 3.59 1.90 -12.90
CA SER A 140 3.91 0.72 -13.68
C SER A 140 5.11 0.95 -14.56
N PHE A 141 5.84 -0.12 -14.83
CA PHE A 141 6.95 -0.10 -15.76
C PHE A 141 7.02 -1.41 -16.55
N LYS A 142 7.77 -1.42 -17.64
CA LYS A 142 7.94 -2.60 -18.48
C LYS A 142 9.36 -3.11 -18.44
N SER A 143 9.55 -4.38 -18.12
CA SER A 143 10.84 -5.09 -18.19
C SER A 143 10.65 -6.39 -18.96
N GLU A 144 11.54 -6.67 -19.91
CA GLU A 144 11.51 -7.90 -20.73
C GLU A 144 10.14 -8.17 -21.40
N GLY A 145 9.42 -7.11 -21.78
CA GLY A 145 8.09 -7.21 -22.41
C GLY A 145 6.93 -7.41 -21.43
N ILE A 146 7.21 -7.65 -20.14
CA ILE A 146 6.22 -7.80 -19.07
C ILE A 146 5.93 -6.43 -18.43
N CYS A 147 4.65 -6.15 -18.16
CA CYS A 147 4.22 -4.95 -17.44
C CYS A 147 4.06 -5.27 -15.96
N TYR A 148 4.73 -4.52 -15.11
CA TYR A 148 4.68 -4.67 -13.65
C TYR A 148 3.86 -3.52 -13.05
N PRO A 149 2.58 -3.74 -12.70
CA PRO A 149 1.80 -2.81 -11.88
C PRO A 149 2.29 -2.86 -10.42
N CYS A 150 2.74 -1.73 -9.90
CA CYS A 150 3.41 -1.65 -8.61
C CYS A 150 2.85 -0.53 -7.73
N ALA A 151 3.06 -0.68 -6.43
CA ALA A 151 2.86 0.37 -5.45
C ALA A 151 4.14 0.61 -4.64
N VAL A 152 4.44 1.88 -4.36
CA VAL A 152 5.37 2.27 -3.31
C VAL A 152 4.58 2.31 -2.00
N VAL A 153 5.03 1.58 -1.00
CA VAL A 153 4.30 1.46 0.27
C VAL A 153 5.18 1.76 1.47
N GLN A 154 4.56 2.27 2.53
CA GLN A 154 5.14 2.32 3.87
C GLN A 154 4.45 1.26 4.73
N TRP A 155 5.23 0.35 5.33
CA TRP A 155 4.72 -0.72 6.16
C TRP A 155 4.32 -0.26 7.56
N PHE A 156 3.44 -1.03 8.18
CA PHE A 156 3.18 -1.03 9.61
C PHE A 156 3.50 -2.41 10.18
N ASP A 157 4.06 -2.44 11.39
CA ASP A 157 4.33 -3.67 12.13
C ASP A 157 3.17 -3.97 13.08
N HIS A 158 2.84 -5.26 13.26
CA HIS A 158 1.87 -5.69 14.27
C HIS A 158 2.38 -5.47 15.69
N VAL A 159 1.46 -5.09 16.59
CA VAL A 159 1.73 -5.00 18.03
C VAL A 159 1.30 -6.32 18.67
N GLY A 160 2.25 -7.26 18.73
CA GLY A 160 2.00 -8.62 19.21
C GLY A 160 1.34 -9.52 18.16
N ASP A 161 1.03 -10.75 18.57
CA ASP A 161 0.56 -11.81 17.68
C ASP A 161 -0.96 -12.03 17.74
N GLU A 162 -1.69 -11.23 18.51
CA GLU A 162 -3.14 -11.36 18.70
C GLU A 162 -3.83 -9.98 18.75
N PRO A 163 -5.15 -9.91 18.46
CA PRO A 163 -5.93 -8.69 18.65
C PRO A 163 -5.92 -8.21 20.10
N ASP A 164 -6.07 -6.90 20.30
CA ASP A 164 -6.26 -6.31 21.62
C ASP A 164 -7.48 -6.93 22.33
N GLU A 165 -7.33 -7.27 23.62
CA GLU A 165 -8.35 -8.04 24.37
C GLU A 165 -9.68 -7.28 24.49
N ALA A 166 -9.60 -5.95 24.68
CA ALA A 166 -10.76 -5.11 24.95
C ALA A 166 -11.54 -4.73 23.68
N THR A 167 -10.82 -4.37 22.63
CA THR A 167 -11.42 -3.92 21.36
C THR A 167 -11.60 -5.04 20.34
N ARG A 168 -10.87 -6.15 20.52
CA ARG A 168 -10.75 -7.25 19.54
C ARG A 168 -10.26 -6.77 18.17
N MET A 169 -9.53 -5.66 18.11
CA MET A 169 -8.91 -5.13 16.91
C MET A 169 -7.40 -5.38 16.94
N TRP A 170 -6.83 -5.67 15.78
CA TRP A 170 -5.39 -5.70 15.60
C TRP A 170 -4.81 -4.30 15.80
N MET A 171 -3.63 -4.24 16.41
CA MET A 171 -2.90 -2.99 16.64
C MET A 171 -1.66 -2.98 15.75
N VAL A 172 -1.38 -1.84 15.12
CA VAL A 172 -0.25 -1.68 14.20
C VAL A 172 0.45 -0.33 14.39
N TRP A 173 1.78 -0.31 14.30
CA TRP A 173 2.61 0.90 14.40
C TRP A 173 3.39 1.13 13.11
N PRO A 174 3.68 2.38 12.70
CA PRO A 174 4.51 2.63 11.53
C PRO A 174 5.85 1.88 11.64
N SER A 175 6.20 1.13 10.60
CA SER A 175 7.42 0.31 10.59
C SER A 175 8.64 1.14 10.21
N PHE A 176 9.77 0.88 10.87
CA PHE A 176 11.04 1.55 10.64
C PHE A 176 12.17 0.54 10.45
N THR A 177 13.13 0.88 9.58
CA THR A 177 14.37 0.12 9.43
C THR A 177 15.28 0.29 10.64
N HIS A 178 16.35 -0.50 10.71
CA HIS A 178 17.39 -0.37 11.74
C HIS A 178 18.04 1.03 11.79
N ASP A 179 18.06 1.76 10.67
CA ASP A 179 18.56 3.14 10.57
C ASP A 179 17.51 4.21 10.91
N HIS A 180 16.39 3.80 11.54
CA HIS A 180 15.26 4.67 11.88
C HIS A 180 14.62 5.38 10.67
N GLN A 181 14.78 4.84 9.46
CA GLN A 181 14.08 5.31 8.27
C GLN A 181 12.74 4.59 8.14
N ARG A 182 11.78 5.20 7.44
CA ARG A 182 10.50 4.54 7.13
C ARG A 182 10.79 3.21 6.42
N ASN A 183 10.14 2.14 6.84
CA ASN A 183 10.22 0.87 6.15
C ASN A 183 9.38 0.94 4.86
N LEU A 184 10.08 1.08 3.73
CA LEU A 184 9.48 1.27 2.41
C LEU A 184 9.77 0.07 1.52
N ALA A 185 8.79 -0.30 0.70
CA ALA A 185 8.95 -1.36 -0.30
C ALA A 185 8.21 -1.05 -1.61
N ILE A 186 8.58 -1.78 -2.65
CA ILE A 186 7.78 -1.92 -3.86
C ILE A 186 7.03 -3.24 -3.77
N ILE A 187 5.71 -3.21 -3.89
CA ILE A 187 4.87 -4.40 -3.97
C ILE A 187 4.18 -4.47 -5.33
N HIS A 188 3.82 -5.68 -5.75
CA HIS A 188 2.93 -5.87 -6.89
C HIS A 188 1.50 -5.49 -6.49
N VAL A 189 0.74 -4.84 -7.37
CA VAL A 189 -0.63 -4.39 -7.04
C VAL A 189 -1.56 -5.56 -6.69
N ASP A 190 -1.29 -6.76 -7.20
CA ASP A 190 -2.08 -7.97 -6.90
C ASP A 190 -1.93 -8.48 -5.46
N THR A 191 -0.89 -8.05 -4.72
CA THR A 191 -0.73 -8.45 -3.31
C THR A 191 -1.56 -7.58 -2.38
N ILE A 192 -1.97 -6.38 -2.81
CA ILE A 192 -2.98 -5.61 -2.09
C ILE A 192 -4.21 -6.50 -1.99
N PHE A 193 -4.96 -6.49 -0.89
CA PHE A 193 -6.19 -7.24 -0.69
C PHE A 193 -7.39 -6.27 -0.63
N HIS A 194 -7.48 -5.46 0.40
CA HIS A 194 -8.61 -4.53 0.57
C HIS A 194 -8.11 -3.22 1.19
N ALA A 195 -8.82 -2.10 1.04
CA ALA A 195 -8.47 -0.90 1.80
C ALA A 195 -8.61 -1.19 3.30
N ALA A 196 -7.70 -0.62 4.07
CA ALA A 196 -7.70 -0.70 5.51
C ALA A 196 -8.04 0.67 6.08
N HIS A 197 -8.96 0.69 7.03
CA HIS A 197 -9.24 1.88 7.83
C HIS A 197 -8.51 1.75 9.17
N LEU A 198 -7.71 2.76 9.52
CA LEU A 198 -6.94 2.79 10.75
C LEU A 198 -7.48 3.86 11.69
N ILE A 199 -7.67 3.51 12.97
CA ILE A 199 -8.08 4.44 14.03
C ILE A 199 -6.86 4.74 14.90
N PRO A 200 -6.47 6.01 15.09
CA PRO A 200 -5.37 6.34 15.99
C PRO A 200 -5.58 5.81 17.41
N ILE A 201 -4.51 5.26 18.01
CA ILE A 201 -4.46 4.96 19.44
C ILE A 201 -4.16 6.27 20.16
N TYR A 202 -5.16 6.82 20.83
CA TYR A 202 -5.03 8.07 21.56
C TYR A 202 -4.31 7.86 22.90
N GLY A 203 -3.35 8.73 23.18
CA GLY A 203 -2.70 8.82 24.47
C GLY A 203 -3.53 9.61 25.49
N ARG A 204 -2.85 10.12 26.52
CA ARG A 204 -3.48 11.00 27.53
C ARG A 204 -3.51 12.48 27.12
N ASP A 205 -2.71 12.83 26.10
CA ASP A 205 -2.60 14.19 25.63
C ASP A 205 -3.74 14.56 24.68
N PHE A 206 -4.06 15.86 24.63
CA PHE A 206 -5.03 16.37 23.68
C PHE A 206 -4.50 16.25 22.25
N VAL A 207 -5.38 15.88 21.32
CA VAL A 207 -5.09 15.91 19.89
C VAL A 207 -5.02 17.38 19.45
N PRO A 208 -3.88 17.86 18.92
CA PRO A 208 -3.77 19.23 18.42
C PRO A 208 -4.84 19.52 17.35
N PRO A 209 -5.62 20.62 17.47
CA PRO A 209 -6.69 20.93 16.53
C PRO A 209 -6.18 21.26 15.12
N GLU A 210 -4.89 21.52 14.96
CA GLU A 210 -4.23 21.83 13.69
C GLU A 210 -3.85 20.58 12.88
N ILE A 211 -4.06 19.36 13.41
CA ILE A 211 -3.79 18.13 12.65
C ILE A 211 -4.76 18.05 11.47
N ALA A 212 -4.25 18.34 10.28
CA ALA A 212 -4.97 18.10 9.04
C ALA A 212 -5.14 16.58 8.79
N PRO A 213 -6.23 16.14 8.13
CA PRO A 213 -6.45 14.72 7.82
C PRO A 213 -5.29 14.03 7.09
N CYS A 214 -4.51 14.76 6.28
CA CYS A 214 -3.36 14.21 5.56
C CYS A 214 -2.16 13.89 6.48
N HIS A 215 -2.13 14.45 7.69
CA HIS A 215 -1.07 14.25 8.68
C HIS A 215 -1.41 13.14 9.69
N SER A 216 -2.63 12.58 9.66
CA SER A 216 -3.07 11.64 10.70
C SER A 216 -2.14 10.43 10.84
N TYR A 217 -1.66 9.83 9.74
CA TYR A 217 -0.75 8.69 9.83
C TYR A 217 0.68 9.03 10.26
N ASP A 218 1.04 10.30 10.27
CA ASP A 218 2.36 10.79 10.69
C ASP A 218 2.32 11.41 12.11
N ALA A 219 1.14 11.66 12.66
CA ALA A 219 0.94 12.35 13.94
C ALA A 219 0.74 11.41 15.15
N PHE A 220 0.43 10.13 14.91
CA PHE A 220 0.19 9.14 15.96
C PHE A 220 1.18 7.99 15.85
N ASN A 221 1.54 7.41 17.01
CA ASN A 221 2.52 6.33 17.09
C ASN A 221 1.93 4.95 16.79
N GLY A 222 0.61 4.81 16.85
CA GLY A 222 -0.05 3.52 16.67
C GLY A 222 -1.51 3.64 16.33
N PHE A 223 -2.04 2.54 15.78
CA PHE A 223 -3.38 2.50 15.22
C PHE A 223 -4.06 1.15 15.50
N TYR A 224 -5.37 1.17 15.69
CA TYR A 224 -6.22 -0.01 15.58
C TYR A 224 -6.64 -0.21 14.12
N VAL A 225 -6.58 -1.44 13.65
CA VAL A 225 -7.18 -1.86 12.38
C VAL A 225 -8.68 -1.95 12.58
N ASN A 226 -9.43 -1.02 11.99
CA ASN A 226 -10.87 -0.91 12.18
C ASN A 226 -11.61 -1.99 11.39
N LYS A 227 -11.80 -3.14 12.02
CA LYS A 227 -12.59 -4.24 11.45
C LYS A 227 -14.10 -3.97 11.44
N PHE A 228 -14.57 -2.86 12.00
CA PHE A 228 -15.99 -2.50 12.06
C PHE A 228 -16.40 -1.44 11.04
N VAL A 229 -15.50 -1.03 10.15
CA VAL A 229 -15.80 -0.02 9.12
C VAL A 229 -16.83 -0.54 8.10
N ASP A 230 -16.78 -1.82 7.79
CA ASP A 230 -17.72 -2.53 6.94
C ASP A 230 -17.66 -4.06 7.19
N HIS A 231 -18.50 -4.81 6.48
CA HIS A 231 -18.59 -6.26 6.59
C HIS A 231 -17.31 -6.99 6.17
N HIS A 232 -16.61 -6.52 5.13
CA HIS A 232 -15.43 -7.19 4.62
C HIS A 232 -14.23 -6.99 5.53
N ALA A 233 -14.02 -5.78 6.04
CA ALA A 233 -13.01 -5.52 7.06
C ALA A 233 -13.22 -6.42 8.30
N PHE A 234 -14.48 -6.71 8.66
CA PHE A 234 -14.80 -7.61 9.77
C PHE A 234 -14.40 -9.07 9.49
N GLU A 235 -14.63 -9.54 8.26
CA GLU A 235 -14.26 -10.90 7.82
C GLU A 235 -12.76 -11.06 7.54
N ILE A 236 -12.03 -9.97 7.34
CA ILE A 236 -10.58 -9.97 7.07
C ILE A 236 -9.81 -9.92 8.37
N ALA A 237 -10.14 -8.97 9.24
CA ALA A 237 -9.35 -8.64 10.42
C ALA A 237 -9.82 -9.34 11.70
N TYR A 238 -10.25 -10.60 11.58
CA TYR A 238 -10.69 -11.41 12.72
C TYR A 238 -9.55 -11.79 13.67
#